data_AF-A0A4Y8UNV8-F1
#
_entry.id   AF-A0A4Y8UNV8-F1
#
_cell.length_a   1.000
_cell.length_b   1.000
_cell.length_c   1.000
_cell.angle_alpha   90.00
_cell.angle_beta   90.00
_cell.angle_gamma   90.00
#
_symmetry.space_group_name_H-M   'P 1'
#
loop_
_entity.id
_entity.type
_entity.pdbx_description
1 polymer ?
#
loop_
_entity_poly.entity_id
_entity_poly.type
_entity_poly.pdbx_seq_one_letter_code
_entity_poly.pdbx_strand_id
1 'polypeptide(L)'
;MTTVPEDLRAMRADAATQDTHPTSLLAGVPTGTAEHVALADDAPVRVLRVYRPSGTTATPGVFVNLHGGGFVLGDGGGDDPYCRFLADAAGCVVVNLDYPLAPEHPYPAAVHHVTDVLAWLAAHGTVLGVDGRRVAVGGHSAGGNLAAAACLLGARRGGPRPVGLVVDYAPLDLARPPAEKLTAEHRAGAAELAEVGARFNAWYLPDAARGAEDLASPLLAEDLTVLPPTLVVTAALDLLAAEGDAFAERLRAAGVATTHATFPGVDHGFTHAGPVREAVAAWYLMGGFLAGVLAPEPS
;
A
#
# COMPACT_ATOMS: atom_id res chain seq x y z
N MET A 1 -2.86 7.93 27.34
CA MET A 1 -3.84 7.35 26.39
C MET A 1 -4.69 8.49 25.87
N THR A 2 -4.36 9.00 24.68
CA THR A 2 -5.18 10.00 24.00
C THR A 2 -6.51 9.34 23.65
N THR A 3 -7.63 9.85 24.15
CA THR A 3 -8.95 9.33 23.79
C THR A 3 -9.20 9.56 22.31
N VAL A 4 -9.47 8.48 21.56
CA VAL A 4 -9.84 8.55 20.14
C VAL A 4 -11.03 9.50 20.00
N PRO A 5 -10.92 10.55 19.16
CA PRO A 5 -12.02 11.48 18.91
C PRO A 5 -13.31 10.75 18.48
N GLU A 6 -14.47 11.25 18.90
CA GLU A 6 -15.77 10.58 18.65
C GLU A 6 -16.12 10.54 17.16
N ASP A 7 -15.76 11.59 16.43
CA ASP A 7 -15.84 11.67 14.98
C ASP A 7 -14.98 10.61 14.29
N LEU A 8 -13.77 10.33 14.76
CA LEU A 8 -12.94 9.24 14.23
C LEU A 8 -13.55 7.86 14.54
N ARG A 9 -14.12 7.67 15.74
CA ARG A 9 -14.82 6.42 16.06
C ARG A 9 -16.00 6.17 15.12
N ALA A 10 -16.80 7.19 14.85
CA ALA A 10 -17.89 7.11 13.88
C ALA A 10 -17.37 6.80 12.47
N MET A 11 -16.32 7.51 12.01
CA MET A 11 -15.72 7.24 10.70
C MET A 11 -15.19 5.82 10.55
N ARG A 12 -14.55 5.25 11.59
CA ARG A 12 -14.10 3.84 11.57
C ARG A 12 -15.26 2.85 11.54
N ALA A 13 -16.33 3.12 12.29
CA ALA A 13 -17.53 2.27 12.28
C ALA A 13 -18.20 2.29 10.89
N ASP A 14 -18.32 3.47 10.28
CA ASP A 14 -18.87 3.61 8.93
C ASP A 14 -17.99 2.88 7.90
N ALA A 15 -16.67 3.08 7.95
CA ALA A 15 -15.74 2.41 7.05
C ALA A 15 -15.80 0.87 7.18
N ALA A 16 -15.96 0.34 8.39
CA ALA A 16 -16.09 -1.10 8.63
C ALA A 16 -17.41 -1.71 8.11
N THR A 17 -18.45 -0.88 7.92
CA THR A 17 -19.78 -1.33 7.45
C THR A 17 -20.01 -1.09 5.96
N GLN A 18 -19.14 -0.32 5.30
CA GLN A 18 -19.14 -0.14 3.85
C GLN A 18 -18.58 -1.40 3.17
N ASP A 19 -19.36 -2.47 3.14
CA ASP A 19 -19.11 -3.70 2.38
C ASP A 19 -19.47 -3.50 0.89
N THR A 20 -18.97 -2.41 0.30
CA THR A 20 -19.34 -1.99 -1.05
C THR A 20 -18.12 -1.80 -1.93
N HIS A 21 -17.43 -2.90 -2.22
CA HIS A 21 -16.52 -2.94 -3.35
C HIS A 21 -17.23 -3.59 -4.53
N PRO A 22 -17.45 -2.88 -5.65
CA PRO A 22 -17.91 -3.50 -6.90
C PRO A 22 -17.02 -4.67 -7.34
N THR A 23 -15.78 -4.70 -6.84
CA THR A 23 -14.79 -5.75 -7.09
C THR A 23 -14.98 -7.02 -6.25
N SER A 24 -15.76 -6.99 -5.16
CA SER A 24 -16.19 -8.21 -4.45
C SER A 24 -17.12 -9.10 -5.28
N LEU A 25 -17.63 -8.56 -6.40
CA LEU A 25 -18.51 -9.21 -7.36
C LEU A 25 -17.81 -9.60 -8.67
N LEU A 26 -16.48 -9.50 -8.75
CA LEU A 26 -15.74 -9.92 -9.94
C LEU A 26 -15.84 -11.43 -10.14
N ALA A 27 -16.49 -11.82 -11.24
CA ALA A 27 -16.56 -13.22 -11.64
C ALA A 27 -15.14 -13.79 -11.85
N GLY A 28 -14.86 -14.93 -11.21
CA GLY A 28 -13.58 -15.64 -11.36
C GLY A 28 -12.52 -15.31 -10.30
N VAL A 29 -12.74 -14.35 -9.41
CA VAL A 29 -11.88 -14.21 -8.21
C VAL A 29 -12.25 -15.32 -7.22
N PRO A 30 -11.28 -16.12 -6.72
CA PRO A 30 -11.57 -17.14 -5.74
C PRO A 30 -12.26 -16.58 -4.49
N THR A 31 -13.15 -17.36 -3.90
CA THR A 31 -13.79 -17.01 -2.62
C THR A 31 -13.34 -17.94 -1.51
N GLY A 32 -13.17 -17.41 -0.30
CA GLY A 32 -12.84 -18.22 0.88
C GLY A 32 -11.39 -18.73 0.93
N THR A 33 -10.48 -18.10 0.18
CA THR A 33 -9.04 -18.44 0.17
C THR A 33 -8.21 -17.68 1.22
N ALA A 34 -8.86 -16.83 2.02
CA ALA A 34 -8.20 -16.10 3.10
C ALA A 34 -7.96 -17.05 4.29
N GLU A 35 -6.71 -17.12 4.74
CA GLU A 35 -6.30 -17.88 5.90
C GLU A 35 -5.70 -16.96 6.95
N HIS A 36 -5.95 -17.25 8.22
CA HIS A 36 -5.27 -16.59 9.34
C HIS A 36 -4.14 -17.50 9.83
N VAL A 37 -2.91 -17.04 9.69
CA VAL A 37 -1.72 -17.76 10.14
C VAL A 37 -1.23 -17.14 11.44
N ALA A 38 -1.36 -17.88 12.54
CA ALA A 38 -0.81 -17.47 13.82
C ALA A 38 0.72 -17.61 13.80
N LEU A 39 1.41 -16.59 14.29
CA LEU A 39 2.87 -16.55 14.38
C LEU A 39 3.34 -16.72 15.83
N ALA A 40 4.63 -17.00 15.99
CA ALA A 40 5.27 -17.09 17.29
C ALA A 40 5.27 -15.74 18.03
N ASP A 41 5.42 -15.76 19.35
CA ASP A 41 5.32 -14.56 20.20
C ASP A 41 6.41 -13.52 19.95
N ASP A 42 7.53 -13.92 19.36
CA ASP A 42 8.65 -13.06 18.99
C ASP A 42 8.52 -12.47 17.58
N ALA A 43 7.49 -12.86 16.81
CA ALA A 43 7.17 -12.23 15.53
C ALA A 43 6.63 -10.79 15.72
N PRO A 44 6.89 -9.88 14.77
CA PRO A 44 6.43 -8.48 14.85
C PRO A 44 4.90 -8.32 14.74
N VAL A 45 4.19 -9.40 14.40
CA VAL A 45 2.73 -9.47 14.35
C VAL A 45 2.29 -10.87 14.80
N ARG A 46 1.12 -10.96 15.45
CA ARG A 46 0.62 -12.24 16.02
C ARG A 46 -0.12 -13.10 15.02
N VAL A 47 -0.79 -12.48 14.05
CA VAL A 47 -1.59 -13.18 13.04
C VAL A 47 -1.39 -12.47 11.71
N LEU A 48 -1.13 -13.24 10.66
CA LEU A 48 -1.14 -12.74 9.28
C LEU A 48 -2.38 -13.23 8.55
N ARG A 49 -3.00 -12.34 7.76
CA ARG A 49 -4.02 -12.71 6.79
C ARG A 49 -3.35 -13.02 5.46
N VAL A 50 -3.48 -14.27 5.01
CA VAL A 50 -2.71 -14.84 3.90
C VAL A 50 -3.65 -15.34 2.81
N TYR A 51 -3.32 -15.06 1.56
CA TYR A 51 -4.02 -15.55 0.38
C TYR A 51 -3.02 -16.30 -0.47
N ARG A 52 -3.40 -17.52 -0.87
CA ARG A 52 -2.54 -18.39 -1.67
C ARG A 52 -3.06 -18.49 -3.11
N PRO A 53 -2.16 -18.56 -4.10
CA PRO A 53 -2.54 -18.76 -5.48
C PRO A 53 -3.11 -20.18 -5.68
N SER A 54 -4.09 -20.30 -6.56
CA SER A 54 -4.80 -21.56 -6.85
C SER A 54 -3.94 -22.66 -7.48
N GLY A 55 -2.71 -22.35 -7.93
CA GLY A 55 -1.79 -23.34 -8.48
C GLY A 55 -0.33 -22.86 -8.52
N THR A 56 0.54 -23.48 -7.73
CA THR A 56 2.00 -23.31 -7.82
C THR A 56 2.70 -24.65 -7.68
N THR A 57 3.75 -24.87 -8.46
CA THR A 57 4.58 -26.10 -8.42
C THR A 57 5.94 -25.86 -7.77
N ALA A 58 6.31 -24.60 -7.54
CA ALA A 58 7.53 -24.16 -6.87
C ALA A 58 7.17 -23.28 -5.67
N THR A 59 8.12 -23.11 -4.74
CA THR A 59 7.96 -22.18 -3.61
C THR A 59 7.70 -20.76 -4.14
N PRO A 60 6.53 -20.15 -3.88
CA PRO A 60 6.19 -18.84 -4.41
C PRO A 60 6.95 -17.72 -3.69
N GLY A 61 7.09 -16.58 -4.36
CA GLY A 61 7.41 -15.31 -3.67
C GLY A 61 6.21 -14.79 -2.87
N VAL A 62 6.42 -13.68 -2.15
CA VAL A 62 5.38 -13.06 -1.33
C VAL A 62 5.22 -11.58 -1.64
N PHE A 63 3.98 -11.12 -1.77
CA PHE A 63 3.61 -9.71 -1.82
C PHE A 63 2.96 -9.30 -0.50
N VAL A 64 3.52 -8.30 0.18
CA VAL A 64 2.94 -7.70 1.38
C VAL A 64 2.09 -6.51 0.96
N ASN A 65 0.77 -6.67 1.05
CA ASN A 65 -0.21 -5.62 0.82
C ASN A 65 -0.42 -4.80 2.09
N LEU A 66 -0.47 -3.47 1.92
CA LEU A 66 -0.79 -2.49 2.93
C LEU A 66 -2.06 -1.75 2.50
N HIS A 67 -3.10 -1.81 3.32
CA HIS A 67 -4.35 -1.13 3.01
C HIS A 67 -4.22 0.39 3.10
N GLY A 68 -5.07 1.09 2.34
CA GLY A 68 -5.26 2.54 2.43
C GLY A 68 -6.08 2.95 3.66
N GLY A 69 -6.69 4.14 3.60
CA GLY A 69 -7.48 4.67 4.71
C GLY A 69 -6.79 5.77 5.53
N GLY A 70 -5.87 6.50 4.90
CA GLY A 70 -5.27 7.70 5.52
C GLY A 70 -4.50 7.43 6.81
N PHE A 71 -3.91 6.24 6.96
CA PHE A 71 -3.17 5.79 8.15
C PHE A 71 -4.04 5.62 9.43
N VAL A 72 -5.35 5.86 9.33
CA VAL A 72 -6.25 5.94 10.48
C VAL A 72 -7.48 5.04 10.35
N LEU A 73 -7.82 4.60 9.13
CA LEU A 73 -8.93 3.71 8.81
C LEU A 73 -8.42 2.37 8.29
N GLY A 74 -9.33 1.40 8.22
CA GLY A 74 -9.10 0.07 7.67
C GLY A 74 -8.55 -0.91 8.70
N ASP A 75 -8.86 -2.18 8.48
CA ASP A 75 -8.33 -3.35 9.22
C ASP A 75 -7.81 -4.42 8.24
N GLY A 76 -7.51 -3.99 7.00
CA GLY A 76 -7.22 -4.86 5.87
C GLY A 76 -8.42 -5.60 5.27
N GLY A 77 -9.59 -5.66 5.91
CA GLY A 77 -10.73 -6.45 5.43
C GLY A 77 -11.29 -6.04 4.07
N GLY A 78 -11.26 -4.74 3.74
CA GLY A 78 -11.72 -4.21 2.46
C GLY A 78 -10.89 -4.66 1.25
N ASP A 79 -9.65 -5.09 1.48
CA ASP A 79 -8.71 -5.47 0.42
C ASP A 79 -8.86 -6.94 0.00
N ASP A 80 -9.81 -7.69 0.56
CA ASP A 80 -9.98 -9.12 0.29
C ASP A 80 -10.07 -9.48 -1.19
N PRO A 81 -10.97 -8.87 -1.99
CA PRO A 81 -11.08 -9.19 -3.41
C PRO A 81 -9.80 -8.85 -4.18
N TYR A 82 -9.16 -7.73 -3.82
CA TYR A 82 -7.91 -7.27 -4.39
C TYR A 82 -6.75 -8.23 -4.12
N CYS A 83 -6.57 -8.64 -2.86
CA CYS A 83 -5.51 -9.56 -2.44
C CYS A 83 -5.68 -10.94 -3.09
N ARG A 84 -6.91 -11.44 -3.19
CA ARG A 84 -7.20 -12.71 -3.88
C ARG A 84 -6.88 -12.64 -5.36
N PHE A 85 -7.29 -11.55 -6.02
CA PHE A 85 -6.98 -11.33 -7.42
C PHE A 85 -5.46 -11.30 -7.65
N LEU A 86 -4.72 -10.53 -6.86
CA LEU A 86 -3.27 -10.42 -7.01
C LEU A 86 -2.54 -11.72 -6.72
N ALA A 87 -2.98 -12.50 -5.71
CA ALA A 87 -2.38 -13.79 -5.42
C ALA A 87 -2.41 -14.70 -6.66
N ASP A 88 -3.58 -14.84 -7.28
CA ASP A 88 -3.76 -15.65 -8.48
C ASP A 88 -3.08 -15.05 -9.72
N ALA A 89 -3.27 -13.76 -9.98
CA ALA A 89 -2.73 -13.10 -11.18
C ALA A 89 -1.20 -13.07 -11.19
N ALA A 90 -0.57 -12.93 -10.02
CA ALA A 90 0.88 -12.93 -9.88
C ALA A 90 1.49 -14.33 -9.60
N GLY A 91 0.66 -15.33 -9.27
CA GLY A 91 1.13 -16.64 -8.83
C GLY A 91 1.96 -16.59 -7.55
N CYS A 92 1.65 -15.65 -6.65
CA CYS A 92 2.41 -15.39 -5.42
C CYS A 92 1.51 -15.47 -4.19
N VAL A 93 2.12 -15.66 -3.02
CA VAL A 93 1.40 -15.52 -1.75
C VAL A 93 1.20 -14.03 -1.46
N VAL A 94 -0.02 -13.63 -1.08
CA VAL A 94 -0.28 -12.28 -0.61
C VAL A 94 -0.45 -12.29 0.90
N VAL A 95 0.27 -11.42 1.60
CA VAL A 95 0.08 -11.12 3.02
C VAL A 95 -0.58 -9.76 3.12
N ASN A 96 -1.82 -9.71 3.59
CA ASN A 96 -2.52 -8.46 3.85
C ASN A 96 -2.28 -8.07 5.31
N LEU A 97 -1.43 -7.06 5.51
CA LEU A 97 -0.91 -6.69 6.81
C LEU A 97 -1.79 -5.63 7.47
N ASP A 98 -2.32 -5.98 8.64
CA ASP A 98 -2.98 -5.04 9.56
C ASP A 98 -1.91 -4.30 10.37
N TYR A 99 -1.69 -3.02 10.05
CA TYR A 99 -0.65 -2.19 10.64
C TYR A 99 -1.21 -1.23 11.72
N PRO A 100 -0.39 -0.79 12.70
CA PRO A 100 -0.84 0.14 13.73
C PRO A 100 -1.38 1.45 13.16
N LEU A 101 -2.60 1.80 13.56
CA LEU A 101 -3.28 3.01 13.09
C LEU A 101 -3.01 4.22 13.98
N ALA A 102 -2.97 5.38 13.36
CA ALA A 102 -3.07 6.65 14.04
C ALA A 102 -4.53 6.96 14.43
N PRO A 103 -4.78 7.77 15.47
CA PRO A 103 -3.81 8.49 16.31
C PRO A 103 -3.25 7.67 17.49
N GLU A 104 -3.68 6.42 17.68
CA GLU A 104 -3.17 5.55 18.75
C GLU A 104 -1.68 5.27 18.59
N HIS A 105 -1.26 5.08 17.33
CA HIS A 105 0.11 4.85 16.92
C HIS A 105 0.49 5.82 15.79
N PRO A 106 0.77 7.10 16.11
CA PRO A 106 1.09 8.11 15.11
C PRO A 106 2.43 7.83 14.42
N TYR A 107 2.73 8.59 13.37
CA TYR A 107 4.00 8.53 12.66
C TYR A 107 5.21 8.59 13.62
N PRO A 108 6.22 7.69 13.49
CA PRO A 108 6.44 6.72 12.41
C PRO A 108 6.07 5.26 12.76
N ALA A 109 5.13 5.02 13.67
CA ALA A 109 4.88 3.67 14.21
C ALA A 109 4.56 2.61 13.14
N ALA A 110 3.64 2.91 12.22
CA ALA A 110 3.29 2.01 11.11
C ALA A 110 4.48 1.72 10.20
N VAL A 111 5.32 2.72 9.88
CA VAL A 111 6.52 2.53 9.04
C VAL A 111 7.50 1.56 9.69
N HIS A 112 7.73 1.69 11.00
CA HIS A 112 8.58 0.76 11.75
C HIS A 112 8.01 -0.65 11.73
N HIS A 113 6.71 -0.80 12.00
CA HIS A 113 6.06 -2.11 12.02
C HIS A 113 6.14 -2.82 10.67
N VAL A 114 5.81 -2.13 9.58
CA VAL A 114 5.92 -2.68 8.21
C VAL A 114 7.36 -3.09 7.91
N THR A 115 8.34 -2.25 8.25
CA THR A 115 9.77 -2.56 8.04
C THR A 115 10.19 -3.83 8.81
N ASP A 116 9.74 -3.97 10.05
CA ASP A 116 10.05 -5.14 10.89
C ASP A 116 9.38 -6.41 10.35
N VAL A 117 8.14 -6.31 9.85
CA VAL A 117 7.43 -7.44 9.19
C VAL A 117 8.14 -7.87 7.91
N LEU A 118 8.59 -6.93 7.07
CA LEU A 118 9.34 -7.25 5.85
C LEU A 118 10.66 -7.96 6.17
N ALA A 119 11.40 -7.46 7.17
CA ALA A 119 12.64 -8.08 7.62
C ALA A 119 12.39 -9.49 8.18
N TRP A 120 11.32 -9.66 8.95
CA TRP A 120 10.92 -10.96 9.50
C TRP A 120 10.52 -11.95 8.39
N LEU A 121 9.69 -11.54 7.43
CA LEU A 121 9.29 -12.40 6.31
C LEU A 121 10.48 -12.84 5.46
N ALA A 122 11.46 -11.96 5.27
CA ALA A 122 12.66 -12.31 4.53
C ALA A 122 13.49 -13.41 5.22
N ALA A 123 13.53 -13.41 6.55
CA ALA A 123 14.23 -14.42 7.36
C ALA A 123 13.41 -15.69 7.61
N HIS A 124 12.08 -15.56 7.69
CA HIS A 124 11.17 -16.61 8.17
C HIS A 124 10.10 -17.01 7.14
N GLY A 125 10.30 -16.71 5.86
CA GLY A 125 9.32 -16.99 4.80
C GLY A 125 8.85 -18.46 4.72
N THR A 126 9.69 -19.41 5.13
CA THR A 126 9.33 -20.83 5.20
C THR A 126 8.14 -21.12 6.12
N VAL A 127 7.88 -20.27 7.12
CA VAL A 127 6.69 -20.36 7.99
C VAL A 127 5.40 -20.22 7.18
N LEU A 128 5.43 -19.43 6.10
CA LEU A 128 4.30 -19.27 5.18
C LEU A 128 4.41 -20.18 3.94
N GLY A 129 5.48 -20.95 3.82
CA GLY A 129 5.80 -21.72 2.62
C GLY A 129 6.25 -20.85 1.44
N VAL A 130 6.81 -19.66 1.70
CA VAL A 130 7.28 -18.71 0.67
C VAL A 130 8.79 -18.58 0.66
N ASP A 131 9.33 -18.11 -0.45
CA ASP A 131 10.73 -17.75 -0.58
C ASP A 131 10.97 -16.34 -0.05
N GLY A 132 11.55 -16.24 1.16
CA GLY A 132 11.87 -14.97 1.82
C GLY A 132 12.89 -14.10 1.07
N ARG A 133 13.53 -14.59 0.01
CA ARG A 133 14.39 -13.77 -0.85
C ARG A 133 13.59 -13.01 -1.91
N ARG A 134 12.33 -13.37 -2.13
CA ARG A 134 11.41 -12.77 -3.11
C ARG A 134 10.22 -12.16 -2.40
N VAL A 135 10.48 -11.08 -1.68
CA VAL A 135 9.45 -10.26 -1.00
C VAL A 135 9.22 -8.99 -1.81
N ALA A 136 8.00 -8.74 -2.25
CA ALA A 136 7.54 -7.45 -2.75
C ALA A 136 6.62 -6.80 -1.70
N VAL A 137 6.52 -5.48 -1.72
CA VAL A 137 5.63 -4.72 -0.83
C VAL A 137 4.87 -3.67 -1.63
N GLY A 138 3.68 -3.33 -1.19
CA GLY A 138 2.92 -2.27 -1.82
C GLY A 138 1.59 -2.05 -1.16
N GLY A 139 0.85 -1.10 -1.70
CA GLY A 139 -0.45 -0.76 -1.15
C GLY A 139 -1.09 0.39 -1.89
N HIS A 140 -2.31 0.69 -1.48
CA HIS A 140 -3.11 1.77 -2.03
C HIS A 140 -3.22 2.94 -1.06
N SER A 141 -3.29 4.16 -1.60
CA SER A 141 -3.34 5.40 -0.83
C SER A 141 -2.25 5.40 0.26
N ALA A 142 -2.63 5.58 1.53
CA ALA A 142 -1.74 5.50 2.69
C ALA A 142 -0.85 4.23 2.73
N GLY A 143 -1.35 3.08 2.26
CA GLY A 143 -0.56 1.85 2.19
C GLY A 143 0.61 1.95 1.21
N GLY A 144 0.41 2.62 0.06
CA GLY A 144 1.49 2.87 -0.89
C GLY A 144 2.58 3.80 -0.34
N ASN A 145 2.17 4.79 0.48
CA ASN A 145 3.10 5.64 1.24
C ASN A 145 3.94 4.81 2.22
N LEU A 146 3.28 4.00 3.06
CA LEU A 146 3.94 3.15 4.05
C LEU A 146 4.90 2.15 3.40
N ALA A 147 4.53 1.59 2.24
CA ALA A 147 5.38 0.67 1.49
C ALA A 147 6.68 1.36 1.03
N ALA A 148 6.57 2.56 0.43
CA ALA A 148 7.73 3.33 0.01
C ALA A 148 8.61 3.74 1.21
N ALA A 149 7.99 4.23 2.28
CA ALA A 149 8.69 4.60 3.52
C ALA A 149 9.40 3.41 4.18
N ALA A 150 8.78 2.23 4.20
CA ALA A 150 9.38 1.02 4.75
C ALA A 150 10.60 0.56 3.93
N CYS A 151 10.56 0.68 2.60
CA CYS A 151 11.73 0.44 1.75
C CYS A 151 12.89 1.40 2.08
N LEU A 152 12.60 2.70 2.23
CA LEU A 152 13.60 3.71 2.61
C LEU A 152 14.22 3.38 3.98
N LEU A 153 13.39 3.09 4.99
CA LEU A 153 13.86 2.76 6.33
C LEU A 153 14.62 1.43 6.38
N GLY A 154 14.14 0.41 5.67
CA GLY A 154 14.79 -0.89 5.57
C GLY A 154 16.21 -0.77 5.00
N ALA A 155 16.38 0.05 3.96
CA ALA A 155 17.69 0.34 3.39
C ALA A 155 18.63 1.03 4.40
N ARG A 156 18.13 2.01 5.17
CA ARG A 156 18.92 2.67 6.24
C ARG A 156 19.38 1.71 7.33
N ARG A 157 18.55 0.70 7.63
CA ARG A 157 18.84 -0.32 8.64
C ARG A 157 19.75 -1.44 8.12
N GLY A 158 20.11 -1.43 6.83
CA GLY A 158 20.88 -2.52 6.21
C GLY A 158 20.10 -3.84 6.12
N GLY A 159 18.76 -3.76 6.15
CA GLY A 159 17.88 -4.92 6.08
C GLY A 159 17.73 -5.50 4.66
N PRO A 160 17.03 -6.63 4.52
CA PRO A 160 16.70 -7.21 3.22
C PRO A 160 15.88 -6.20 2.39
N ARG A 161 16.24 -6.08 1.12
CA ARG A 161 15.54 -5.19 0.18
C ARG A 161 14.40 -5.96 -0.49
N PRO A 162 13.16 -5.43 -0.49
CA PRO A 162 12.11 -5.97 -1.33
C PRO A 162 12.55 -6.01 -2.80
N VAL A 163 12.04 -6.96 -3.57
CA VAL A 163 12.34 -7.11 -5.00
C VAL A 163 11.41 -6.28 -5.89
N GLY A 164 10.33 -5.75 -5.32
CA GLY A 164 9.39 -4.86 -5.99
C GLY A 164 8.60 -4.00 -5.03
N LEU A 165 8.22 -2.81 -5.50
CA LEU A 165 7.38 -1.85 -4.79
C LEU A 165 6.17 -1.47 -5.65
N VAL A 166 4.95 -1.56 -5.09
CA VAL A 166 3.72 -1.04 -5.73
C VAL A 166 3.21 0.17 -4.95
N VAL A 167 3.07 1.31 -5.63
CA VAL A 167 2.56 2.57 -5.08
C VAL A 167 1.30 2.96 -5.86
N ASP A 168 0.13 2.66 -5.30
CA ASP A 168 -1.17 2.91 -5.93
C ASP A 168 -1.84 4.17 -5.33
N TYR A 169 -1.93 5.25 -6.13
CA TYR A 169 -2.47 6.58 -5.78
C TYR A 169 -2.11 7.08 -4.38
N ALA A 170 -0.86 6.89 -3.97
CA ALA A 170 -0.41 7.18 -2.62
C ALA A 170 -0.24 8.69 -2.37
N PRO A 171 -0.51 9.17 -1.13
CA PRO A 171 -0.02 10.46 -0.69
C PRO A 171 1.49 10.36 -0.46
N LEU A 172 2.30 11.11 -1.20
CA LEU A 172 3.76 11.04 -1.18
C LEU A 172 4.42 12.35 -0.71
N ASP A 173 3.64 13.42 -0.56
CA ASP A 173 4.03 14.70 0.04
C ASP A 173 3.02 15.15 1.10
N LEU A 174 3.25 14.76 2.35
CA LEU A 174 2.49 15.20 3.51
C LEU A 174 2.97 16.55 4.06
N ALA A 175 4.08 17.12 3.55
CA ALA A 175 4.51 18.46 3.92
C ALA A 175 3.59 19.53 3.29
N ARG A 176 3.06 19.24 2.11
CA ARG A 176 2.06 20.08 1.44
C ARG A 176 0.63 19.76 1.92
N PRO A 177 -0.12 20.75 2.46
CA PRO A 177 -1.51 20.55 2.86
C PRO A 177 -2.40 20.08 1.68
N PRO A 178 -3.36 19.16 1.89
CA PRO A 178 -4.22 18.66 0.80
C PRO A 178 -4.99 19.77 0.06
N ALA A 179 -5.44 20.82 0.75
CA ALA A 179 -6.15 21.94 0.14
C ALA A 179 -5.28 22.71 -0.87
N GLU A 180 -3.97 22.74 -0.67
CA GLU A 180 -3.05 23.37 -1.62
C GLU A 180 -2.85 22.53 -2.87
N LYS A 181 -3.17 21.23 -2.85
CA LYS A 181 -3.04 20.30 -3.97
C LYS A 181 -4.18 20.40 -4.98
N LEU A 182 -5.25 21.12 -4.64
CA LEU A 182 -6.41 21.33 -5.49
C LEU A 182 -6.06 22.14 -6.75
N THR A 183 -6.68 21.77 -7.86
CA THR A 183 -6.58 22.46 -9.15
C THR A 183 -7.97 22.68 -9.74
N ALA A 184 -8.07 23.51 -10.77
CA ALA A 184 -9.33 23.73 -11.48
C ALA A 184 -9.85 22.48 -12.24
N GLU A 185 -9.02 21.45 -12.39
CA GLU A 185 -9.36 20.21 -13.11
C GLU A 185 -10.05 19.17 -12.21
N HIS A 186 -10.01 19.36 -10.89
CA HIS A 186 -10.62 18.44 -9.93
C HIS A 186 -12.15 18.55 -9.90
N ARG A 187 -12.81 17.42 -9.63
CA ARG A 187 -14.28 17.33 -9.62
C ARG A 187 -14.90 17.99 -8.39
N ALA A 188 -16.20 18.26 -8.47
CA ALA A 188 -17.01 18.58 -7.29
C ALA A 188 -16.86 17.46 -6.24
N GLY A 189 -16.61 17.82 -4.98
CA GLY A 189 -16.26 16.87 -3.91
C GLY A 189 -14.77 16.87 -3.52
N ALA A 190 -13.87 17.41 -4.36
CA ALA A 190 -12.44 17.39 -4.10
C ALA A 190 -12.03 18.23 -2.88
N ALA A 191 -12.73 19.34 -2.62
CA ALA A 191 -12.48 20.17 -1.44
C ALA A 191 -12.81 19.41 -0.15
N GLU A 192 -13.92 18.68 -0.14
CA GLU A 192 -14.34 17.82 0.97
C GLU A 192 -13.34 16.68 1.20
N LEU A 193 -12.83 16.06 0.12
CA LEU A 193 -11.75 15.07 0.21
C LEU A 193 -10.45 15.67 0.77
N ALA A 194 -10.11 16.90 0.40
CA ALA A 194 -8.95 17.61 0.94
C ALA A 194 -9.11 17.90 2.44
N GLU A 195 -10.31 18.25 2.91
CA GLU A 195 -10.60 18.44 4.34
C GLU A 195 -10.48 17.12 5.13
N VAL A 196 -11.00 16.02 4.57
CA VAL A 196 -10.84 14.68 5.16
C VAL A 196 -9.34 14.30 5.22
N GLY A 197 -8.61 14.52 4.13
CA GLY A 197 -7.17 14.30 4.09
C GLY A 197 -6.40 15.13 5.12
N ALA A 198 -6.81 16.38 5.35
CA ALA A 198 -6.19 17.23 6.37
C ALA A 198 -6.41 16.68 7.79
N ARG A 199 -7.59 16.11 8.07
CA ARG A 199 -7.89 15.43 9.35
C ARG A 199 -7.05 14.16 9.52
N PHE A 200 -6.92 13.36 8.47
CA PHE A 200 -6.04 12.18 8.47
C PHE A 200 -4.58 12.57 8.75
N ASN A 201 -4.07 13.59 8.06
CA ASN A 201 -2.73 14.11 8.30
C ASN A 201 -2.56 14.57 9.75
N ALA A 202 -3.54 15.27 10.34
CA ALA A 202 -3.45 15.74 11.72
C ALA A 202 -3.44 14.60 12.76
N TRP A 203 -4.16 13.51 12.52
CA TRP A 203 -4.10 12.33 13.39
C TRP A 203 -2.82 11.53 13.22
N TYR A 204 -2.32 11.42 11.98
CA TYR A 204 -1.10 10.69 11.66
C TYR A 204 0.17 11.44 12.07
N LEU A 205 0.19 12.76 11.90
CA LEU A 205 1.31 13.66 12.21
C LEU A 205 0.90 14.67 13.30
N PRO A 206 0.95 14.28 14.60
CA PRO A 206 0.72 15.22 15.71
C PRO A 206 1.65 16.44 15.68
N ASP A 207 2.85 16.28 15.09
CA ASP A 207 3.74 17.37 14.70
C ASP A 207 3.77 17.46 13.17
N ALA A 208 3.07 18.45 12.62
CA ALA A 208 2.97 18.65 11.17
C ALA A 208 4.32 18.96 10.50
N ALA A 209 5.30 19.50 11.23
CA ALA A 209 6.62 19.78 10.67
C ALA A 209 7.33 18.50 10.21
N ARG A 210 7.01 17.36 10.84
CA ARG A 210 7.52 16.04 10.46
C ARG A 210 6.97 15.55 9.13
N GLY A 211 5.95 16.20 8.56
CA GLY A 211 5.50 15.94 7.19
C GLY A 211 6.60 16.15 6.15
N ALA A 212 7.61 16.98 6.44
CA ALA A 212 8.78 17.16 5.57
C ALA A 212 9.83 16.04 5.69
N GLU A 213 9.70 15.13 6.66
CA GLU A 213 10.57 13.95 6.76
C GLU A 213 10.24 12.96 5.64
N ASP A 214 11.26 12.33 5.09
CA ASP A 214 11.12 11.43 3.95
C ASP A 214 10.36 10.12 4.23
N LEU A 215 10.25 9.68 5.48
CA LEU A 215 9.41 8.53 5.82
C LEU A 215 7.93 8.93 5.95
N ALA A 216 7.60 10.21 6.11
CA ALA A 216 6.24 10.73 6.00
C ALA A 216 5.92 11.10 4.54
N SER A 217 6.90 11.67 3.85
CA SER A 217 6.81 12.10 2.45
C SER A 217 7.90 11.45 1.60
N PRO A 218 7.70 10.21 1.13
CA PRO A 218 8.68 9.51 0.29
C PRO A 218 9.08 10.28 -0.98
N LEU A 219 8.21 11.17 -1.49
CA LEU A 219 8.57 12.06 -2.59
C LEU A 219 9.77 12.95 -2.28
N LEU A 220 9.99 13.29 -1.01
CA LEU A 220 11.02 14.21 -0.55
C LEU A 220 12.35 13.53 -0.17
N ALA A 221 12.43 12.19 -0.24
CA ALA A 221 13.66 11.47 0.08
C ALA A 221 14.85 11.93 -0.77
N GLU A 222 16.01 12.13 -0.15
CA GLU A 222 17.23 12.57 -0.86
C GLU A 222 17.76 11.50 -1.82
N ASP A 223 17.76 10.24 -1.37
CA ASP A 223 18.25 9.09 -2.13
C ASP A 223 17.12 8.09 -2.40
N LEU A 224 16.68 8.03 -3.65
CA LEU A 224 15.70 7.06 -4.14
C LEU A 224 16.35 5.82 -4.77
N THR A 225 17.68 5.79 -4.95
CA THR A 225 18.39 4.66 -5.58
C THR A 225 18.30 3.37 -4.75
N VAL A 226 17.94 3.50 -3.48
CA VAL A 226 17.70 2.39 -2.55
C VAL A 226 16.37 1.68 -2.78
N LEU A 227 15.43 2.31 -3.50
CA LEU A 227 14.12 1.72 -3.77
C LEU A 227 14.22 0.62 -4.84
N PRO A 228 13.41 -0.44 -4.72
CA PRO A 228 13.43 -1.53 -5.69
C PRO A 228 12.75 -1.13 -7.00
N PRO A 229 12.74 -1.99 -8.03
CA PRO A 229 11.84 -1.83 -9.15
C PRO A 229 10.43 -1.44 -8.66
N THR A 230 9.87 -0.38 -9.21
CA THR A 230 8.67 0.27 -8.67
C THR A 230 7.60 0.42 -9.74
N LEU A 231 6.38 0.01 -9.42
CA LEU A 231 5.18 0.36 -10.16
C LEU A 231 4.48 1.51 -9.43
N VAL A 232 4.28 2.62 -10.13
CA VAL A 232 3.47 3.76 -9.67
C VAL A 232 2.17 3.81 -10.48
N VAL A 233 1.03 3.79 -9.81
CA VAL A 233 -0.29 3.95 -10.43
C VAL A 233 -0.91 5.25 -9.95
N THR A 234 -1.32 6.11 -10.87
CA THR A 234 -2.00 7.38 -10.54
C THR A 234 -3.40 7.44 -11.16
N ALA A 235 -4.33 8.09 -10.46
CA ALA A 235 -5.67 8.37 -10.97
C ALA A 235 -5.70 9.82 -11.47
N ALA A 236 -6.03 10.05 -12.75
CA ALA A 236 -5.84 11.35 -13.38
C ALA A 236 -6.64 12.50 -12.73
N LEU A 237 -7.74 12.19 -12.03
CA LEU A 237 -8.60 13.17 -11.39
C LEU A 237 -8.37 13.29 -9.87
N ASP A 238 -7.41 12.54 -9.33
CA ASP A 238 -7.06 12.56 -7.92
C ASP A 238 -6.23 13.81 -7.58
N LEU A 239 -6.47 14.37 -6.39
CA LEU A 239 -5.65 15.46 -5.83
C LEU A 239 -4.19 15.03 -5.54
N LEU A 240 -3.94 13.73 -5.43
CA LEU A 240 -2.61 13.13 -5.24
C LEU A 240 -1.91 12.73 -6.56
N ALA A 241 -2.56 12.94 -7.71
CA ALA A 241 -2.00 12.52 -9.01
C ALA A 241 -0.61 13.13 -9.27
N ALA A 242 -0.49 14.45 -9.05
CA ALA A 242 0.73 15.19 -9.38
C ALA A 242 1.95 14.75 -8.55
N GLU A 243 1.76 14.38 -7.28
CA GLU A 243 2.85 13.86 -6.45
C GLU A 243 3.23 12.42 -6.78
N GLY A 244 2.27 11.59 -7.21
CA GLY A 244 2.56 10.27 -7.78
C GLY A 244 3.36 10.36 -9.07
N ASP A 245 2.97 11.25 -9.98
CA ASP A 245 3.68 11.48 -11.23
C ASP A 245 5.10 12.01 -10.99
N ALA A 246 5.25 12.99 -10.09
CA ALA A 246 6.56 13.52 -9.69
C ALA A 246 7.45 12.46 -9.03
N PHE A 247 6.88 11.56 -8.23
CA PHE A 247 7.63 10.47 -7.62
C PHE A 247 8.14 9.49 -8.68
N ALA A 248 7.30 9.12 -9.65
CA ALA A 248 7.69 8.27 -10.76
C ALA A 248 8.80 8.90 -11.63
N GLU A 249 8.75 10.21 -11.86
CA GLU A 249 9.83 10.95 -12.55
C GLU A 249 11.13 10.93 -11.76
N ARG A 250 11.07 11.20 -10.44
CA ARG A 250 12.26 11.18 -9.57
C ARG A 250 12.90 9.79 -9.47
N LEU A 251 12.09 8.73 -9.40
CA LEU A 251 12.59 7.35 -9.42
C LEU A 251 13.38 7.05 -10.70
N ARG A 252 12.82 7.42 -11.87
CA ARG A 252 13.51 7.26 -13.16
C ARG A 252 14.79 8.07 -13.24
N ALA A 253 14.76 9.32 -12.77
CA ALA A 253 15.94 10.19 -12.73
C ALA A 253 17.05 9.61 -11.83
N ALA A 254 16.68 8.89 -10.76
CA ALA A 254 17.60 8.15 -9.90
C ALA A 254 18.07 6.81 -10.48
N GLY A 255 17.57 6.39 -11.65
CA GLY A 255 17.94 5.12 -12.29
C GLY A 255 17.22 3.89 -11.72
N VAL A 256 16.16 4.08 -10.93
CA VAL A 256 15.30 2.98 -10.48
C VAL A 256 14.47 2.48 -11.67
N ALA A 257 14.32 1.16 -11.80
CA ALA A 257 13.43 0.58 -12.80
C ALA A 257 11.98 0.93 -12.46
N THR A 258 11.36 1.82 -13.23
CA THR A 258 10.04 2.39 -12.90
C THR A 258 9.03 2.19 -14.02
N THR A 259 7.94 1.50 -13.68
CA THR A 259 6.71 1.49 -14.47
C THR A 259 5.75 2.51 -13.87
N HIS A 260 5.12 3.33 -14.70
CA HIS A 260 4.16 4.35 -14.26
C HIS A 260 2.96 4.31 -15.18
N ALA A 261 1.76 4.26 -14.61
CA ALA A 261 0.52 4.26 -15.35
C ALA A 261 -0.48 5.22 -14.73
N THR A 262 -0.88 6.22 -15.50
CA THR A 262 -1.97 7.14 -15.15
C THR A 262 -3.27 6.63 -15.75
N PHE A 263 -4.27 6.40 -14.91
CA PHE A 263 -5.60 5.97 -15.32
C PHE A 263 -6.50 7.19 -15.57
N PRO A 264 -6.95 7.43 -16.82
CA PRO A 264 -7.79 8.58 -17.13
C PRO A 264 -9.22 8.39 -16.63
N GLY A 265 -9.87 9.50 -16.26
CA GLY A 265 -11.31 9.51 -15.96
C GLY A 265 -11.70 8.99 -14.57
N VAL A 266 -10.73 8.51 -13.78
CA VAL A 266 -10.94 7.96 -12.43
C VAL A 266 -10.32 8.86 -11.35
N ASP A 267 -10.82 8.72 -10.13
CA ASP A 267 -10.47 9.52 -8.96
C ASP A 267 -9.84 8.63 -7.86
N HIS A 268 -9.50 9.22 -6.71
CA HIS A 268 -8.92 8.52 -5.58
C HIS A 268 -9.71 7.27 -5.18
N GLY A 269 -9.01 6.16 -4.90
CA GLY A 269 -9.64 4.91 -4.49
C GLY A 269 -10.22 4.06 -5.61
N PHE A 270 -10.04 4.42 -6.89
CA PHE A 270 -10.69 3.72 -8.01
C PHE A 270 -10.37 2.22 -8.11
N THR A 271 -9.20 1.77 -7.64
CA THR A 271 -8.85 0.33 -7.66
C THR A 271 -9.73 -0.50 -6.72
N HIS A 272 -10.42 0.13 -5.77
CA HIS A 272 -11.32 -0.54 -4.83
C HIS A 272 -12.79 -0.11 -5.04
N ALA A 273 -13.03 1.18 -5.26
CA ALA A 273 -14.37 1.76 -5.43
C ALA A 273 -14.88 1.69 -6.88
N GLY A 274 -13.99 1.46 -7.85
CA GLY A 274 -14.30 1.44 -9.27
C GLY A 274 -14.17 2.82 -9.96
N PRO A 275 -14.53 2.90 -11.24
CA PRO A 275 -15.33 1.94 -11.99
C PRO A 275 -14.62 0.60 -12.24
N VAL A 276 -15.40 -0.49 -12.36
CA VAL A 276 -14.89 -1.88 -12.38
C VAL A 276 -13.85 -2.11 -13.47
N ARG A 277 -14.06 -1.56 -14.68
CA ARG A 277 -13.16 -1.79 -15.82
C ARG A 277 -11.76 -1.27 -15.54
N GLU A 278 -11.67 -0.03 -15.06
CA GLU A 278 -10.41 0.65 -14.75
C GLU A 278 -9.74 0.01 -13.52
N ALA A 279 -10.51 -0.35 -12.49
CA ALA A 279 -10.01 -1.07 -11.32
C ALA A 279 -9.33 -2.39 -11.71
N VAL A 280 -10.03 -3.24 -12.48
CA VAL A 280 -9.51 -4.52 -12.94
C VAL A 280 -8.29 -4.37 -13.85
N ALA A 281 -8.28 -3.36 -14.72
CA ALA A 281 -7.13 -3.08 -15.56
C ALA A 281 -5.89 -2.71 -14.73
N ALA A 282 -6.05 -1.91 -13.67
CA ALA A 282 -4.98 -1.62 -12.72
C ALA A 282 -4.52 -2.88 -11.96
N TRP A 283 -5.45 -3.74 -11.55
CA TRP A 283 -5.11 -4.99 -10.87
C TRP A 283 -4.32 -5.95 -11.77
N TYR A 284 -4.67 -6.08 -13.05
CA TYR A 284 -3.89 -6.86 -14.01
C TYR A 284 -2.49 -6.28 -14.21
N LEU A 285 -2.36 -4.96 -14.28
CA LEU A 285 -1.06 -4.30 -14.37
C LEU A 285 -0.19 -4.61 -13.14
N MET A 286 -0.76 -4.51 -11.94
CA MET A 286 -0.08 -4.86 -10.69
C MET A 286 0.28 -6.34 -10.63
N GLY A 287 -0.64 -7.24 -10.97
CA GLY A 287 -0.40 -8.68 -11.03
C GLY A 287 0.72 -9.05 -11.99
N GLY A 288 0.75 -8.46 -13.19
CA GLY A 288 1.82 -8.67 -14.17
C GLY A 288 3.17 -8.13 -13.70
N PHE A 289 3.19 -6.95 -13.07
CA PHE A 289 4.41 -6.41 -12.45
C PHE A 289 4.93 -7.33 -11.34
N LEU A 290 4.05 -7.77 -10.43
CA LEU A 290 4.39 -8.68 -9.34
C LEU A 290 4.89 -10.03 -9.85
N ALA A 291 4.23 -10.62 -10.86
CA ALA A 291 4.68 -11.85 -11.51
C ALA A 291 6.11 -11.71 -12.06
N GLY A 292 6.44 -10.57 -12.64
CA GLY A 292 7.78 -10.28 -13.17
C GLY A 292 8.84 -10.18 -12.09
N VAL A 293 8.62 -9.36 -11.06
CA VAL A 293 9.62 -9.13 -10.00
C VAL A 293 9.74 -10.27 -8.99
N LEU A 294 8.70 -11.10 -8.84
CA LEU A 294 8.69 -12.28 -7.96
C LEU A 294 9.05 -13.59 -8.71
N ALA A 295 9.31 -13.51 -10.01
CA ALA A 295 9.76 -14.66 -10.78
C ALA A 295 11.05 -15.24 -10.17
N PRO A 296 11.21 -16.58 -10.15
CA PRO A 296 12.49 -17.17 -9.80
C PRO A 296 13.56 -16.72 -10.81
N GLU A 297 14.78 -16.48 -10.34
CA GLU A 297 15.92 -16.22 -11.22
C GLU A 297 16.08 -17.38 -12.21
N PRO A 298 16.30 -17.10 -13.51
CA PRO A 298 16.55 -18.14 -14.49
C PRO A 298 17.81 -18.92 -14.08
N SER A 299 17.66 -20.25 -14.01
CA SER A 299 18.72 -21.22 -13.71
C SER A 299 19.84 -21.23 -14.73
#